data_AF-A0A7J7VHC1-F1
#
_entry.id   AF-A0A7J7VHC1-F1
#
_cell.length_a   1.000
_cell.length_b   1.000
_cell.length_c   1.000
_cell.angle_alpha   90.00
_cell.angle_beta   90.00
_cell.angle_gamma   90.00
#
_symmetry.space_group_name_H-M   'P 1'
#
loop_
_entity.id
_entity.type
_entity.pdbx_description
1 polymer ?
#
loop_
_entity_poly.entity_id
_entity_poly.type
_entity_poly.pdbx_seq_one_letter_code
_entity_poly.pdbx_strand_id
1 'polypeptide(L)'
;MLYMIQIHTMGACEGTLACSTCHLIFEKHIYEKLEAITDEENDMLDLAYGLTDRSRLGCQICLTKSMDKMTVQVPDAMSDARQSIDMGKNS
;
A
#
# COMPACT_ATOMS: atom_id res chain seq x y z
N MET A 1 -19.57 9.44 -7.14
CA MET A 1 -18.14 9.70 -7.45
C MET A 1 -17.33 9.00 -6.38
N LEU A 2 -16.73 7.86 -6.70
CA LEU A 2 -15.76 7.21 -5.81
C LEU A 2 -14.41 7.88 -6.09
N TYR A 3 -13.69 8.26 -5.04
CA TYR A 3 -12.35 8.80 -5.15
C TYR A 3 -11.38 7.72 -4.67
N MET A 4 -10.41 7.35 -5.50
CA MET A 4 -9.33 6.43 -5.12
C MET A 4 -8.19 7.19 -4.47
N ILE A 5 -7.45 6.54 -3.59
CA ILE A 5 -6.25 7.14 -2.99
C ILE A 5 -5.12 7.07 -4.03
N GLN A 6 -4.94 8.15 -4.79
CA GLN A 6 -3.84 8.31 -5.72
C GLN A 6 -2.96 9.50 -5.31
N ILE A 7 -1.78 9.19 -4.76
CA ILE A 7 -0.76 10.18 -4.43
C ILE A 7 0.14 10.31 -5.65
N HIS A 8 0.30 11.52 -6.20
CA HIS A 8 0.94 11.78 -7.51
C HIS A 8 2.34 11.13 -7.70
N THR A 9 3.08 10.92 -6.62
CA THR A 9 4.44 10.34 -6.66
C THR A 9 4.48 8.82 -6.38
N MET A 10 3.33 8.17 -6.22
CA MET A 10 3.17 6.75 -5.87
C MET A 10 2.24 6.06 -6.88
N GLY A 11 2.30 4.73 -6.96
CA GLY A 11 1.44 3.97 -7.87
C GLY A 11 1.90 3.99 -9.33
N ALA A 12 3.11 3.49 -9.57
CA ALA A 12 3.77 3.43 -10.89
C ALA A 12 2.96 2.70 -11.98
N CYS A 13 2.09 1.77 -11.59
CA CYS A 13 1.20 1.05 -12.52
C CYS A 13 -0.14 1.76 -12.76
N GLU A 14 -0.33 2.97 -12.26
CA GLU A 14 -1.57 3.76 -12.43
C GLU A 14 -2.82 3.07 -11.87
N GLY A 15 -2.66 2.24 -10.84
CA GLY A 15 -3.78 1.55 -10.18
C GLY A 15 -4.25 0.26 -10.85
N THR A 16 -3.49 -0.27 -11.80
CA THR A 16 -3.81 -1.51 -12.55
C THR A 16 -3.45 -2.81 -11.80
N LEU A 17 -3.18 -2.74 -10.49
CA LEU A 17 -2.81 -3.88 -9.65
C LEU A 17 -1.57 -4.65 -10.15
N ALA A 18 -0.58 -3.93 -10.68
CA ALA A 18 0.64 -4.52 -11.24
C ALA A 18 1.92 -4.09 -10.50
N CYS A 19 1.82 -3.44 -9.34
CA CYS A 19 2.95 -3.06 -8.51
C CYS A 19 2.53 -2.84 -7.05
N SER A 20 3.51 -2.79 -6.13
CA SER A 20 3.32 -2.49 -4.70
C SER A 20 3.66 -1.04 -4.31
N THR A 21 3.99 -0.16 -5.26
CA THR A 21 4.44 1.23 -5.00
C THR A 21 3.38 2.18 -4.45
N CYS A 22 2.15 1.71 -4.27
CA CYS A 22 1.05 2.44 -3.64
C CYS A 22 0.68 1.87 -2.26
N HIS A 23 1.49 0.96 -1.71
CA HIS A 23 1.38 0.44 -0.36
C HIS A 23 1.28 1.58 0.69
N LEU A 24 0.22 1.52 1.48
CA LEU A 24 -0.05 2.42 2.59
C LEU A 24 -0.37 1.61 3.83
N ILE A 25 -0.03 2.16 5.00
CA ILE A 25 -0.36 1.59 6.30
C ILE A 25 -1.48 2.42 6.90
N PHE A 26 -2.61 1.78 7.19
CA PHE A 26 -3.83 2.44 7.67
C PHE A 26 -3.92 2.40 9.19
N GLU A 27 -4.52 3.42 9.80
CA GLU A 27 -4.93 3.37 11.21
C GLU A 27 -5.89 2.20 11.46
N LYS A 28 -5.76 1.53 12.62
CA LYS A 28 -6.51 0.31 12.94
C LYS A 28 -8.02 0.46 12.74
N HIS A 29 -8.60 1.55 13.24
CA HIS A 29 -10.04 1.81 13.18
C HIS A 29 -10.56 2.11 11.76
N ILE A 30 -9.66 2.46 10.83
CA ILE A 30 -9.97 2.62 9.40
C ILE A 30 -9.83 1.27 8.70
N TYR A 31 -8.72 0.57 8.95
CA TYR A 31 -8.44 -0.73 8.36
C TYR A 31 -9.56 -1.74 8.60
N GLU A 32 -10.11 -1.80 9.83
CA GLU A 32 -11.23 -2.67 10.19
C GLU A 32 -12.54 -2.39 9.43
N LYS A 33 -12.65 -1.22 8.79
CA LYS A 33 -13.82 -0.81 7.98
C LYS A 33 -13.60 -0.98 6.49
N LEU A 34 -12.39 -1.33 6.07
CA LEU A 34 -12.09 -1.54 4.66
C LEU A 34 -12.75 -2.83 4.16
N GLU A 35 -12.97 -2.89 2.85
CA GLU A 35 -13.39 -4.12 2.20
C GLU A 35 -12.32 -5.20 2.37
N ALA A 36 -12.76 -6.46 2.35
CA ALA A 36 -11.86 -7.60 2.40
C ALA A 36 -10.83 -7.48 1.27
N ILE A 37 -9.58 -7.78 1.61
CA ILE A 37 -8.51 -7.81 0.63
C ILE A 37 -8.75 -8.95 -0.36
N THR A 38 -8.46 -8.73 -1.64
CA THR A 38 -8.52 -9.77 -2.67
C THR A 38 -7.23 -10.56 -2.72
N ASP A 39 -7.26 -11.76 -3.31
CA ASP A 39 -6.06 -12.59 -3.46
C ASP A 39 -5.02 -11.89 -4.36
N GLU A 40 -5.45 -11.24 -5.44
CA GLU A 40 -4.55 -10.50 -6.33
C GLU A 40 -3.90 -9.28 -5.64
N GLU A 41 -4.61 -8.61 -4.73
CA GLU A 41 -4.04 -7.54 -3.93
C GLU A 41 -3.01 -8.08 -2.93
N ASN A 42 -3.30 -9.20 -2.27
CA ASN A 42 -2.36 -9.87 -1.38
C ASN A 42 -1.08 -10.28 -2.12
N ASP A 43 -1.20 -10.89 -3.30
CA ASP A 43 -0.06 -11.30 -4.12
C ASP A 43 0.88 -10.12 -4.43
N MET A 44 0.30 -8.94 -4.66
CA MET A 44 1.08 -7.72 -4.89
C MET A 44 1.63 -7.11 -3.60
N LEU A 45 0.90 -7.19 -2.48
CA LEU A 45 1.38 -6.74 -1.17
C LEU A 45 2.54 -7.58 -0.63
N ASP A 46 2.63 -8.86 -0.98
CA ASP A 46 3.77 -9.71 -0.61
C ASP A 46 5.11 -9.20 -1.16
N LEU A 47 5.05 -8.41 -2.25
CA LEU A 47 6.20 -7.73 -2.84
C LEU A 47 6.49 -6.36 -2.20
N ALA A 48 5.67 -5.92 -1.24
CA ALA A 48 5.82 -4.63 -0.59
C ALA A 48 6.85 -4.69 0.54
N TYR A 49 7.71 -3.66 0.62
CA TYR A 49 8.65 -3.54 1.72
C TYR A 49 7.96 -3.01 2.98
N GLY A 50 8.30 -3.56 4.15
CA GLY A 50 7.76 -3.10 5.42
C GLY A 50 6.28 -3.42 5.58
N LEU A 51 5.85 -4.57 5.04
CA LEU A 51 4.49 -5.07 5.16
C LEU A 51 4.08 -5.21 6.63
N THR A 52 2.86 -4.80 6.93
CA THR A 52 2.22 -4.86 8.25
C THR A 52 0.84 -5.50 8.15
N ASP A 53 0.27 -5.90 9.27
CA ASP A 53 -1.12 -6.36 9.40
C ASP A 53 -2.19 -5.37 8.89
N ARG A 54 -1.87 -4.07 8.89
CA ARG A 54 -2.75 -2.98 8.41
C ARG A 54 -2.35 -2.38 7.06
N SER A 55 -1.57 -3.12 6.27
CA SER A 55 -1.10 -2.68 4.95
C SER A 55 -2.15 -2.93 3.88
N ARG A 56 -2.32 -1.98 2.96
CA ARG A 56 -3.16 -2.11 1.75
C ARG A 56 -2.53 -1.40 0.57
N LEU A 57 -2.91 -1.79 -0.64
CA LEU A 57 -2.60 -1.02 -1.84
C LEU A 57 -3.57 0.15 -1.93
N GLY A 58 -3.08 1.38 -1.74
CA GLY A 58 -3.92 2.58 -1.70
C GLY A 58 -4.79 2.75 -2.94
N CYS A 59 -4.32 2.30 -4.11
CA CYS A 59 -5.08 2.37 -5.36
C CYS A 59 -6.33 1.46 -5.39
N GLN A 60 -6.41 0.45 -4.51
CA GLN A 60 -7.57 -0.43 -4.37
C GLN A 60 -8.58 0.10 -3.34
N ILE A 61 -8.23 1.17 -2.60
CA ILE A 61 -9.08 1.70 -1.54
C ILE A 61 -9.92 2.86 -2.05
N CYS A 62 -11.24 2.66 -2.04
CA CYS A 62 -12.24 3.71 -2.26
C CYS A 62 -12.40 4.58 -1.02
N LEU A 63 -12.25 5.89 -1.17
CA LEU A 63 -12.55 6.85 -0.11
C LEU A 63 -14.05 6.92 0.15
N THR A 64 -14.41 6.85 1.43
CA THR A 64 -15.78 7.01 1.93
C THR A 64 -15.85 8.16 2.94
N LYS A 65 -17.05 8.64 3.23
CA LYS A 65 -17.25 9.74 4.20
C LYS A 65 -16.75 9.42 5.61
N SER A 66 -16.70 8.14 5.99
CA SER A 66 -16.23 7.72 7.32
C SER A 66 -14.72 7.84 7.50
N MET A 67 -13.99 8.14 6.42
CA MET A 67 -12.54 8.31 6.37
C MET A 67 -12.13 9.80 6.40
N ASP A 68 -13.06 10.71 6.67
CA ASP A 68 -12.75 12.13 6.83
C ASP A 68 -11.70 12.32 7.92
N LYS A 69 -10.64 13.08 7.60
CA LYS A 69 -9.48 13.35 8.47
C LYS A 69 -8.67 12.13 8.90
N MET A 70 -8.77 11.00 8.20
CA MET A 70 -7.88 9.87 8.46
C MET A 70 -6.43 10.23 8.15
N THR A 71 -5.51 9.56 8.82
CA THR A 71 -4.09 9.56 8.45
C THR A 71 -3.71 8.19 7.89
N VAL A 72 -2.91 8.20 6.83
CA VAL A 72 -2.26 7.00 6.29
C VAL A 72 -0.76 7.22 6.33
N GLN A 73 0.00 6.16 6.59
CA GLN A 73 1.45 6.20 6.60
C GLN A 73 1.99 5.61 5.31
N VAL A 74 2.94 6.32 4.70
CA VAL A 74 3.77 5.80 3.60
C VAL A 74 4.96 5.06 4.23
N PRO A 75 5.24 3.81 3.86
CA PRO A 75 6.41 3.07 4.35
C PRO A 75 7.74 3.69 3.89
N ASP A 76 8.76 3.69 4.77
CA ASP A 76 10.04 4.38 4.53
C ASP A 76 10.77 3.90 3.26
N ALA A 77 10.65 2.63 2.90
CA ALA A 77 11.40 2.03 1.79
C ALA A 77 10.82 2.27 0.39
N MET A 78 9.72 3.01 0.27
CA MET A 78 9.34 3.54 -1.05
C MET A 78 10.32 4.58 -1.57
N SER A 79 11.13 5.16 -0.68
CA SER A 79 12.25 6.02 -1.06
C SER A 79 13.49 5.17 -1.34
N ASP A 80 14.08 5.41 -2.51
CA ASP A 80 15.31 4.83 -3.07
C ASP A 80 16.11 3.92 -2.12
N ALA A 81 15.86 2.60 -2.21
CA ALA A 81 16.49 1.57 -1.39
C ALA A 81 17.99 1.35 -1.68
N ARG A 82 18.66 2.24 -2.42
CA ARG A 82 20.13 2.21 -2.64
C ARG A 82 20.97 2.48 -1.38
N GLN A 83 20.41 2.35 -0.19
CA GLN A 83 21.22 2.14 1.01
C GLN A 83 21.52 0.64 1.12
N SER A 84 22.76 0.30 0.77
CA SER A 84 23.40 -1.01 0.84
C SER A 84 22.84 -1.93 1.94
N ILE A 85 22.07 -2.96 1.56
CA ILE A 85 21.84 -4.14 2.39
C ILE A 85 22.00 -5.37 1.49
N ASP A 86 22.78 -6.30 2.01
CA ASP A 86 23.61 -7.26 1.29
C ASP A 86 22.89 -8.30 0.42
N MET A 87 23.60 -8.60 -0.67
CA MET A 87 23.67 -9.84 -1.44
C MET A 87 22.92 -11.04 -0.85
N GLY A 88 21.97 -11.56 -1.63
CA GLY A 88 21.31 -12.84 -1.38
C GLY A 88 22.32 -13.96 -1.14
N LYS A 89 22.18 -14.63 0.01
CA LYS A 89 22.77 -15.96 0.21
C LYS A 89 21.83 -16.98 -0.44
N ASN A 90 22.15 -17.41 -1.66
CA ASN A 90 21.74 -18.73 -2.13
C ASN A 90 22.47 -19.77 -1.27
N SER A 91 21.73 -20.62 -0.57
CA SER A 91 22.19 -21.95 -0.16
C SER A 91 21.70 -22.98 -1.16
#